data_AF-A0A1Q3R7Q9-F1
#
_entry.id   AF-A0A1Q3R7Q9-F1
#
_cell.length_a   1.000
_cell.length_b   1.000
_cell.length_c   1.000
_cell.angle_alpha   90.00
_cell.angle_beta   90.00
_cell.angle_gamma   90.00
#
_symmetry.space_group_name_H-M   'P 1'
#
loop_
_entity.id
_entity.type
_entity.pdbx_description
1 polymer ?
#
loop_
_entity_poly.entity_id
_entity_poly.type
_entity_poly.pdbx_seq_one_letter_code
_entity_poly.pdbx_strand_id
1 'polypeptide(L)'
;MTIFQIPFPLGWQHYLLGGLCVGGGVALLFALTGRIGGMSTVFSSTWSYALRRPFFRQARLVDSRGWRLEYALGLMLGAFVWWLWRGGGVAESTGVPWWLLLLGGFVAGYGARLGNGCTSGHGICGLGSLQWPSALAVLTFMATAFLTANLVTRWIV
;
A
#
# COMPACT_ATOMS: atom_id res chain seq x y z
N MET A 1 -18.00 -16.93 23.90
CA MET A 1 -17.16 -16.03 23.08
C MET A 1 -18.03 -15.42 22.01
N THR A 2 -18.12 -14.10 21.90
CA THR A 2 -18.91 -13.44 20.85
C THR A 2 -18.26 -13.66 19.48
N ILE A 3 -19.08 -13.76 18.42
CA ILE A 3 -18.65 -14.03 17.02
C ILE A 3 -17.54 -13.09 16.54
N PHE A 4 -17.45 -11.87 17.09
CA PHE A 4 -16.43 -10.89 16.75
C PHE A 4 -15.07 -11.09 17.43
N GLN A 5 -14.99 -11.86 18.51
CA GLN A 5 -13.74 -12.03 19.29
C GLN A 5 -12.80 -13.07 18.67
N ILE A 6 -13.35 -14.01 17.89
CA ILE A 6 -12.57 -15.07 17.22
C ILE A 6 -11.70 -14.50 16.08
N PRO A 7 -12.23 -13.66 15.15
CA PRO A 7 -11.39 -13.04 14.12
C PRO A 7 -10.61 -11.81 14.62
N PHE A 8 -11.05 -11.15 15.70
CA PHE A 8 -10.45 -9.91 16.20
C PHE A 8 -10.09 -10.00 17.69
N PRO A 9 -9.03 -10.74 18.04
CA PRO A 9 -8.65 -10.94 19.45
C PRO A 9 -8.20 -9.65 20.16
N LEU A 10 -7.78 -8.64 19.39
CA LEU A 10 -7.37 -7.32 19.89
C LEU A 10 -8.48 -6.25 19.78
N GLY A 11 -9.69 -6.66 19.39
CA GLY A 11 -10.81 -5.77 19.09
C GLY A 11 -10.89 -5.37 17.61
N TRP A 12 -12.05 -4.85 17.19
CA TRP A 12 -12.32 -4.50 15.77
C TRP A 12 -12.24 -2.99 15.48
N GLN A 13 -12.25 -2.16 16.52
CA GLN A 13 -12.40 -0.71 16.44
C GLN A 13 -11.30 -0.04 15.62
N HIS A 14 -10.04 -0.48 15.78
CA HIS A 14 -8.90 0.11 15.08
C HIS A 14 -8.92 -0.17 13.57
N TYR A 15 -9.47 -1.30 13.12
CA TYR A 15 -9.66 -1.56 11.69
C TYR A 15 -10.70 -0.62 11.08
N LEU A 16 -11.82 -0.39 11.77
CA LEU A 16 -12.83 0.55 11.32
C LEU A 16 -12.28 1.98 11.30
N LEU A 17 -11.68 2.44 12.40
CA LEU A 17 -11.14 3.79 12.50
C LEU A 17 -10.04 4.03 11.47
N GLY A 18 -9.11 3.08 11.31
CA GLY A 18 -8.07 3.14 10.29
C GLY A 18 -8.66 3.20 8.87
N GLY A 19 -9.64 2.36 8.58
CA GLY A 19 -10.33 2.35 7.29
C GLY A 19 -11.05 3.68 6.99
N LEU A 20 -11.76 4.23 7.97
CA LEU A 20 -12.43 5.53 7.84
C LEU A 20 -11.43 6.68 7.65
N CYS A 21 -10.30 6.68 8.38
CA CYS A 21 -9.25 7.68 8.21
C CYS A 21 -8.59 7.60 6.84
N VAL A 22 -8.24 6.41 6.36
CA VAL A 22 -7.63 6.20 5.04
C VAL A 22 -8.62 6.56 3.93
N GLY A 23 -9.87 6.07 4.02
CA GLY A 23 -10.93 6.37 3.07
C GLY A 23 -11.24 7.86 3.01
N GLY A 24 -11.39 8.51 4.18
CA GLY A 24 -11.58 9.96 4.29
C GLY A 24 -10.42 10.76 3.72
N GLY A 25 -9.18 10.34 3.98
CA GLY A 25 -7.99 11.01 3.44
C GLY A 25 -7.90 10.93 1.91
N VAL A 26 -8.18 9.76 1.33
CA VAL A 26 -8.20 9.59 -0.14
C VAL A 26 -9.40 10.29 -0.77
N ALA A 27 -10.56 10.27 -0.13
CA ALA A 27 -11.75 11.01 -0.58
C ALA A 27 -11.49 12.52 -0.59
N LEU A 28 -10.85 13.05 0.45
CA LEU A 28 -10.47 14.46 0.55
C LEU A 28 -9.45 14.84 -0.54
N LEU A 29 -8.41 14.02 -0.74
CA LEU A 29 -7.46 14.21 -1.83
C LEU A 29 -8.17 14.32 -3.18
N PHE A 30 -9.09 13.40 -3.45
CA PHE A 30 -9.85 13.38 -4.69
C PHE A 30 -10.78 14.60 -4.82
N ALA A 31 -11.51 14.95 -3.76
CA ALA A 31 -12.42 16.08 -3.76
C ALA A 31 -11.70 17.43 -3.98
N LEU A 32 -10.50 17.59 -3.42
CA LEU A 32 -9.75 18.85 -3.51
C LEU A 32 -8.90 18.97 -4.79
N THR A 33 -8.38 17.86 -5.30
CA THR A 33 -7.38 17.89 -6.39
C THR A 33 -7.82 17.18 -7.66
N GLY A 34 -8.91 16.41 -7.62
CA GLY A 34 -9.34 15.51 -8.70
C GLY A 34 -8.40 14.32 -8.92
N ARG A 35 -7.39 14.12 -8.06
CA ARG A 35 -6.38 13.07 -8.23
C ARG A 35 -6.74 11.81 -7.45
N ILE A 36 -6.49 10.67 -8.06
CA ILE A 36 -6.71 9.34 -7.46
C ILE A 36 -5.44 8.92 -6.72
N GLY A 37 -5.54 8.65 -5.41
CA GLY A 37 -4.42 8.24 -4.56
C GLY A 37 -3.91 6.84 -4.90
N GLY A 38 -2.66 6.71 -5.34
CA GLY A 38 -2.09 5.41 -5.71
C GLY A 38 -0.58 5.38 -5.69
N MET A 39 -0.02 4.31 -5.11
CA MET A 39 1.43 4.16 -4.92
C MET A 39 2.14 3.34 -6.00
N SER A 40 1.40 2.55 -6.80
CA SER A 40 1.95 1.55 -7.74
C SER A 40 2.94 2.11 -8.75
N THR A 41 2.85 3.41 -9.04
CA THR A 41 3.62 4.10 -10.07
C THR A 41 4.62 5.10 -9.53
N VAL A 42 4.68 5.30 -8.20
CA VAL A 42 5.62 6.22 -7.56
C VAL A 42 7.05 5.86 -7.92
N PHE A 43 7.38 4.56 -7.90
CA PHE A 43 8.71 4.07 -8.30
C PHE A 43 9.04 4.48 -9.74
N SER A 44 8.17 4.14 -10.71
CA SER A 44 8.40 4.47 -12.12
C SER A 44 8.42 5.99 -12.39
N SER A 45 7.56 6.77 -11.73
CA SER A 45 7.55 8.23 -11.91
C SER A 45 8.76 8.90 -11.27
N THR A 46 9.26 8.39 -10.14
CA THR A 46 10.48 8.91 -9.51
C THR A 46 11.70 8.61 -10.39
N TRP A 47 11.78 7.41 -10.93
CA TRP A 47 12.88 7.01 -11.78
C TRP A 47 12.93 7.79 -13.12
N SER A 48 11.85 8.47 -13.49
CA SER A 48 11.81 9.40 -14.64
C SER A 48 12.69 10.65 -14.48
N TYR A 49 13.11 10.99 -13.25
CA TYR A 49 14.09 12.06 -13.03
C TYR A 49 15.48 11.67 -13.51
N ALA A 50 15.89 10.43 -13.26
CA ALA A 50 17.25 9.95 -13.54
C ALA A 50 17.36 9.26 -14.90
N LEU A 51 16.39 8.42 -15.29
CA LEU A 51 16.49 7.64 -16.51
C LEU A 51 15.88 8.32 -17.73
N ARG A 52 16.63 8.26 -18.84
CA ARG A 52 16.22 8.81 -20.15
C ARG A 52 15.62 7.77 -21.11
N ARG A 53 15.36 6.54 -20.64
CA ARG A 53 14.78 5.47 -21.49
C ARG A 53 13.33 5.83 -21.89
N PRO A 54 12.85 5.42 -23.07
CA PRO A 54 11.52 5.79 -23.59
C PRO A 54 10.37 5.47 -22.61
N PHE A 55 10.46 4.35 -21.91
CA PHE A 55 9.47 3.94 -20.90
C PHE A 55 9.28 5.00 -19.79
N PHE A 56 10.37 5.54 -19.24
CA PHE A 56 10.31 6.51 -18.13
C PHE A 56 9.97 7.93 -18.60
N ARG A 57 10.03 8.20 -19.90
CA ARG A 57 9.72 9.50 -20.51
C ARG A 57 8.26 9.64 -20.96
N GLN A 58 7.42 8.64 -20.69
CA GLN A 58 5.99 8.74 -20.96
C GLN A 58 5.39 9.94 -20.22
N ALA A 59 4.59 10.76 -20.93
CA ALA A 59 3.95 11.95 -20.36
C ALA A 59 3.24 11.65 -19.03
N ARG A 60 2.48 10.54 -18.98
CA ARG A 60 1.83 10.06 -17.75
C ARG A 60 2.77 9.97 -16.54
N LEU A 61 4.02 9.54 -16.71
CA LEU A 61 4.98 9.41 -15.60
C LEU A 61 5.66 10.74 -15.27
N VAL A 62 6.01 11.52 -16.30
CA VAL A 62 6.72 12.80 -16.13
C VAL A 62 5.80 13.87 -15.53
N ASP A 63 4.54 13.91 -15.94
CA ASP A 63 3.57 14.92 -15.46
C ASP A 63 3.07 14.60 -14.04
N SER A 64 3.09 13.31 -13.66
CA SER A 64 2.60 12.87 -12.35
C SER A 64 3.68 12.76 -11.27
N ARG A 65 4.97 12.87 -11.63
CA ARG A 65 6.08 12.59 -10.70
C ARG A 65 6.11 13.48 -9.45
N GLY A 66 5.77 14.76 -9.58
CA GLY A 66 5.79 15.72 -8.46
C GLY A 66 4.77 15.34 -7.40
N TRP A 67 3.50 15.29 -7.78
CA TRP A 67 2.43 14.97 -6.82
C TRP A 67 2.52 13.56 -6.25
N ARG A 68 3.04 12.59 -7.01
CA ARG A 68 3.23 11.23 -6.51
C ARG A 68 4.29 11.17 -5.43
N LEU A 69 5.34 11.99 -5.55
CA LEU A 69 6.33 12.16 -4.49
C LEU A 69 5.74 12.88 -3.28
N GLU A 70 4.99 13.97 -3.50
CA GLU A 70 4.29 14.68 -2.41
C GLU A 70 3.35 13.73 -1.64
N TYR A 71 2.57 12.91 -2.35
CA TYR A 71 1.68 11.93 -1.76
C TYR A 71 2.45 10.85 -0.99
N ALA A 72 3.52 10.31 -1.57
CA ALA A 72 4.38 9.33 -0.91
C ALA A 72 5.04 9.90 0.36
N LEU A 73 5.57 11.12 0.28
CA LEU A 73 6.16 11.83 1.41
C LEU A 73 5.11 12.09 2.49
N GLY A 74 3.88 12.47 2.13
CA GLY A 74 2.78 12.64 3.08
C GLY A 74 2.47 11.35 3.86
N LEU A 75 2.44 10.20 3.19
CA LEU A 75 2.26 8.90 3.84
C LEU A 75 3.43 8.56 4.77
N MET A 76 4.67 8.78 4.33
CA MET A 76 5.87 8.56 5.14
C MET A 76 5.91 9.48 6.36
N LEU A 77 5.57 10.76 6.21
CA LEU A 77 5.47 11.73 7.30
C LEU A 77 4.36 11.35 8.28
N GLY A 78 3.20 10.89 7.80
CA GLY A 78 2.13 10.41 8.67
C GLY A 78 2.57 9.22 9.54
N ALA A 79 3.25 8.24 8.93
CA ALA A 79 3.83 7.10 9.67
C ALA A 79 4.92 7.56 10.66
N PHE A 80 5.78 8.49 10.27
CA PHE A 80 6.83 9.04 11.12
C PHE A 80 6.28 9.80 12.33
N VAL A 81 5.27 10.66 12.12
CA VAL A 81 4.58 11.37 13.21
C VAL A 81 3.93 10.38 14.16
N TRP A 82 3.26 9.34 13.63
CA TRP A 82 2.69 8.30 14.48
C TRP A 82 3.76 7.57 15.30
N TRP A 83 4.89 7.22 14.69
CA TRP A 83 6.00 6.54 15.37
C TRP A 83 6.58 7.37 16.53
N LEU A 84 6.74 8.68 16.35
CA LEU A 84 7.19 9.59 17.42
C LEU A 84 6.18 9.70 18.56
N TRP A 85 4.89 9.76 18.25
CA TRP A 85 3.84 10.05 19.24
C TRP A 85 3.32 8.82 19.97
N ARG A 86 3.17 7.69 19.27
CA ARG A 86 2.56 6.44 19.76
C ARG A 86 3.54 5.28 19.82
N GLY A 87 4.52 5.23 18.91
CA GLY A 87 5.55 4.17 18.87
C GLY A 87 6.68 4.38 19.88
N GLY A 88 6.68 5.49 20.62
CA GLY A 88 7.69 5.78 21.64
C GLY A 88 9.09 6.05 21.09
N GLY A 89 9.22 6.25 19.77
CA GLY A 89 10.52 6.52 19.12
C GLY A 89 11.52 5.35 19.20
N VAL A 90 11.06 4.15 19.55
CA VAL A 90 11.92 2.96 19.66
C VAL A 90 12.07 2.35 18.28
N ALA A 91 13.27 1.84 17.97
CA ALA A 91 13.50 1.14 16.71
C ALA A 91 12.70 -0.18 16.69
N GLU A 92 11.80 -0.31 15.70
CA GLU A 92 11.06 -1.54 15.46
C GLU A 92 11.98 -2.56 14.78
N SER A 93 12.17 -3.72 15.41
CA SER A 93 12.93 -4.83 14.84
C SER A 93 11.99 -5.95 14.39
N THR A 94 12.24 -6.50 13.20
CA THR A 94 11.55 -7.69 12.71
C THR A 94 12.47 -8.90 12.80
N GLY A 95 11.91 -10.07 13.15
CA GLY A 95 12.63 -11.35 13.10
C GLY A 95 12.84 -11.87 11.68
N VAL A 96 12.29 -11.21 10.66
CA VAL A 96 12.41 -11.61 9.25
C VAL A 96 13.78 -11.19 8.70
N PRO A 97 14.56 -12.10 8.08
CA PRO A 97 15.87 -11.75 7.57
C PRO A 97 15.79 -10.77 6.38
N TRP A 98 16.77 -9.87 6.30
CA TRP A 98 16.78 -8.76 5.32
C TRP A 98 16.65 -9.20 3.86
N TRP A 99 17.24 -10.34 3.49
CA TRP A 99 17.20 -10.86 2.12
C TRP A 99 15.79 -11.29 1.72
N LEU A 100 14.99 -11.77 2.68
CA LEU A 100 13.61 -12.16 2.43
C LEU A 100 12.70 -10.94 2.30
N LEU A 101 12.98 -9.87 3.05
CA LEU A 101 12.30 -8.58 2.86
C LEU A 101 12.61 -8.01 1.46
N LEU A 102 13.86 -8.11 1.01
CA LEU A 102 14.27 -7.67 -0.33
C LEU A 102 13.57 -8.49 -1.42
N LEU A 103 13.60 -9.82 -1.31
CA LEU A 103 12.94 -10.72 -2.26
C LEU A 103 11.43 -10.51 -2.28
N GLY A 104 10.80 -10.42 -1.11
CA GLY A 104 9.37 -10.17 -0.96
C GLY A 104 8.96 -8.84 -1.56
N GLY A 105 9.73 -7.76 -1.31
CA GLY A 105 9.51 -6.45 -1.92
C GLY A 105 9.63 -6.49 -3.45
N PHE A 106 10.61 -7.22 -3.99
CA PHE A 106 10.76 -7.40 -5.43
C PHE A 106 9.58 -8.14 -6.06
N VAL A 107 9.18 -9.29 -5.49
CA VAL A 107 8.06 -10.09 -5.98
C VAL A 107 6.75 -9.32 -5.89
N ALA A 108 6.50 -8.64 -4.75
CA ALA A 108 5.30 -7.82 -4.57
C ALA A 108 5.27 -6.63 -5.54
N GLY A 109 6.41 -5.98 -5.77
CA GLY A 109 6.54 -4.88 -6.74
C GLY A 109 6.31 -5.32 -8.18
N TYR A 110 6.88 -6.46 -8.57
CA TYR A 110 6.64 -7.08 -9.87
C TYR A 110 5.16 -7.46 -10.04
N GLY A 111 4.57 -8.11 -9.03
CA GLY A 111 3.15 -8.49 -9.03
C GLY A 111 2.21 -7.29 -9.14
N ALA A 112 2.47 -6.21 -8.40
CA ALA A 112 1.71 -4.97 -8.50
C ALA A 112 1.81 -4.35 -9.90
N ARG A 113 2.94 -4.51 -10.59
CA ARG A 113 3.06 -4.05 -11.97
C ARG A 113 2.29 -4.93 -12.96
N LEU A 114 2.37 -6.25 -12.78
CA LEU A 114 1.64 -7.22 -13.59
C LEU A 114 0.12 -7.04 -13.46
N GLY A 115 -0.37 -6.77 -12.24
CA GLY A 115 -1.76 -6.44 -11.96
C GLY A 115 -2.19 -5.03 -12.36
N ASN A 116 -1.31 -4.23 -12.96
CA ASN A 116 -1.55 -2.82 -13.32
C ASN A 116 -1.98 -1.94 -12.12
N GLY A 117 -1.62 -2.33 -10.90
CA GLY A 117 -1.96 -1.64 -9.67
C GLY A 117 -1.58 -2.43 -8.42
N CYS A 118 -1.43 -1.73 -7.30
CA CYS A 118 -1.21 -2.32 -5.98
C CYS A 118 -2.51 -2.36 -5.17
N THR A 119 -2.44 -2.89 -3.96
CA THR A 119 -3.55 -2.92 -2.99
C THR A 119 -4.10 -1.54 -2.66
N SER A 120 -3.29 -0.47 -2.68
CA SER A 120 -3.82 0.88 -2.47
C SER A 120 -4.69 1.35 -3.63
N GLY A 121 -4.28 1.05 -4.87
CA GLY A 121 -4.99 1.47 -6.08
C GLY A 121 -6.26 0.67 -6.32
N HIS A 122 -6.17 -0.67 -6.31
CA HIS A 122 -7.35 -1.52 -6.47
C HIS A 122 -8.21 -1.59 -5.22
N GLY A 123 -7.60 -1.66 -4.04
CA GLY A 123 -8.31 -1.83 -2.77
C GLY A 123 -8.98 -0.56 -2.27
N ILE A 124 -8.28 0.58 -2.23
CA ILE A 124 -8.88 1.80 -1.69
C ILE A 124 -9.70 2.50 -2.78
N CYS A 125 -9.04 2.95 -3.84
CA CYS A 125 -9.72 3.71 -4.90
C CYS A 125 -10.59 2.86 -5.82
N GLY A 126 -10.12 1.67 -6.21
CA GLY A 126 -10.83 0.77 -7.12
C GLY A 126 -12.12 0.20 -6.52
N LEU A 127 -12.11 -0.28 -5.28
CA LEU A 127 -13.32 -0.68 -4.57
C LEU A 127 -14.22 0.51 -4.25
N GLY A 128 -13.64 1.65 -3.87
CA GLY A 128 -14.38 2.88 -3.61
C GLY A 128 -15.12 3.42 -4.85
N SER A 129 -14.67 3.06 -6.05
CA SER A 129 -15.33 3.37 -7.32
C SER A 129 -16.14 2.21 -7.91
N LEU A 130 -16.40 1.16 -7.11
CA LEU A 130 -17.19 -0.03 -7.46
C LEU A 130 -16.69 -0.74 -8.74
N GLN A 131 -15.38 -0.79 -8.94
CA GLN A 131 -14.79 -1.47 -10.10
C GLN A 131 -14.69 -2.99 -9.84
N TRP A 132 -15.45 -3.78 -10.61
CA TRP A 132 -15.38 -5.25 -10.58
C TRP A 132 -13.98 -5.83 -10.77
N PRO A 133 -13.16 -5.36 -11.75
CA PRO A 133 -11.80 -5.86 -11.91
C PRO A 133 -10.93 -5.62 -10.67
N SER A 134 -11.14 -4.50 -9.98
CA SER A 134 -10.42 -4.17 -8.75
C SER A 134 -10.83 -5.08 -7.60
N ALA A 135 -12.11 -5.45 -7.51
CA ALA A 135 -12.56 -6.43 -6.51
C ALA A 135 -11.89 -7.79 -6.71
N LEU A 136 -11.83 -8.29 -7.94
CA LEU A 136 -11.14 -9.53 -8.26
C LEU A 136 -9.63 -9.45 -7.94
N ALA A 137 -8.98 -8.34 -8.30
CA ALA A 137 -7.56 -8.13 -7.98
C ALA A 137 -7.29 -8.11 -6.46
N VAL A 138 -8.17 -7.49 -5.67
CA VAL A 138 -8.02 -7.47 -4.20
C VAL A 138 -8.19 -8.85 -3.60
N LEU A 139 -9.20 -9.61 -4.07
CA LEU A 139 -9.42 -10.97 -3.59
C LEU A 139 -8.22 -11.87 -3.89
N THR A 140 -7.64 -11.78 -5.09
CA THR A 140 -6.44 -12.56 -5.43
C THR A 140 -5.24 -12.12 -4.60
N PHE A 141 -4.98 -10.82 -4.46
CA PHE A 141 -3.88 -10.31 -3.63
C PHE A 141 -4.00 -10.77 -2.18
N MET A 142 -5.19 -10.69 -1.57
CA MET A 142 -5.41 -11.11 -0.19
C MET A 142 -5.29 -12.62 -0.02
N ALA A 143 -5.89 -13.41 -0.93
CA ALA A 143 -5.78 -14.87 -0.89
C ALA A 143 -4.32 -15.33 -0.98
N THR A 144 -3.55 -14.78 -1.92
CA THR A 144 -2.12 -15.08 -2.05
C THR A 144 -1.35 -14.60 -0.82
N ALA A 145 -1.60 -13.40 -0.31
CA ALA A 145 -0.92 -12.89 0.88
C ALA A 145 -1.18 -13.77 2.11
N PHE A 146 -2.43 -14.19 2.35
CA PHE A 146 -2.75 -15.09 3.45
C PHE A 146 -2.07 -16.45 3.30
N LEU A 147 -2.09 -17.03 2.09
CA LEU A 147 -1.43 -18.31 1.83
C LEU A 147 0.08 -18.19 2.07
N THR A 148 0.73 -17.18 1.48
CA THR A 148 2.16 -16.95 1.63
C THR A 148 2.54 -16.69 3.08
N ALA A 149 1.79 -15.84 3.80
CA ALA A 149 2.07 -15.56 5.22
C ALA A 149 1.97 -16.84 6.07
N ASN A 150 0.92 -17.66 5.88
CA ASN A 150 0.77 -18.89 6.64
C ASN A 150 1.84 -19.94 6.30
N LEU A 151 2.25 -20.03 5.04
CA LEU A 151 3.33 -20.94 4.63
C LEU A 151 4.67 -20.47 5.20
N VAL A 152 5.04 -19.22 4.94
CA VAL A 152 6.36 -18.67 5.30
C VAL A 152 6.54 -18.61 6.82
N THR A 153 5.53 -18.19 7.58
CA THR A 153 5.62 -18.16 9.05
C THR A 153 5.89 -19.55 9.63
N ARG A 154 5.34 -20.63 9.06
CA ARG A 154 5.63 -22.01 9.51
C ARG A 154 7.07 -22.47 9.26
N TRP A 155 7.79 -21.82 8.36
CA TRP A 155 9.17 -22.17 8.01
C TRP A 155 10.22 -21.28 8.71
N ILE A 156 9.82 -20.08 9.16
CA ILE A 156 10.73 -19.07 9.74
C ILE A 156 10.60 -18.97 11.26
N VAL A 157 9.42 -19.28 11.81
CA VAL A 157 9.13 -19.33 13.25
C VAL A 157 8.99 -20.79 13.68
#